data_AF-A0A7R8H9I9-F1
#
_entry.id   AF-A0A7R8H9I9-F1
#
_cell.length_a   1.000
_cell.length_b   1.000
_cell.length_c   1.000
_cell.angle_alpha   90.00
_cell.angle_beta   90.00
_cell.angle_gamma   90.00
#
_symmetry.space_group_name_H-M   'P 1'
#
loop_
_entity.id
_entity.type
_entity.pdbx_description
1 polymer ?
#
loop_
_entity_poly.entity_id
_entity_poly.type
_entity_poly.pdbx_seq_one_letter_code
_entity_poly.pdbx_strand_id
1 'polypeptide(L)'
;MDHCFQGLVTIHHMICYGSQRFVQYLVSSNTNFQLSSFLDKSGVQGYDMSPFIRRYAKYVNEKAISYRNVASDFFKVKRRKEGGTLRNMNIEKLYTTIPSLQTQIDALADFEVEQRI
;
A
#
# COMPACT_ATOMS: atom_id res chain seq x y z
N MET A 1 11.33 5.35 -18.50
CA MET A 1 10.67 4.60 -17.42
C MET A 1 11.02 5.30 -16.11
N ASP A 2 10.07 6.04 -15.55
CA ASP A 2 10.35 7.07 -14.54
C ASP A 2 11.00 6.52 -13.27
N HIS A 3 12.10 7.15 -12.86
CA HIS A 3 12.82 6.83 -11.62
C HIS A 3 11.89 6.85 -10.38
N CYS A 4 10.83 7.68 -10.42
CA CYS A 4 9.79 7.71 -9.39
C CYS A 4 9.03 6.39 -9.26
N PHE A 5 8.68 5.74 -10.38
CA PHE A 5 7.99 4.45 -10.37
C PHE A 5 8.89 3.35 -9.81
N GLN A 6 10.15 3.31 -10.25
CA GLN A 6 11.14 2.35 -9.75
C GLN A 6 11.38 2.50 -8.23
N GLY A 7 11.42 3.73 -7.73
CA GLY A 7 11.49 4.02 -6.29
C GLY A 7 10.31 3.44 -5.52
N LEU A 8 9.08 3.69 -5.99
CA LEU A 8 7.86 3.17 -5.36
C LEU A 8 7.82 1.64 -5.36
N VAL A 9 8.22 0.99 -6.45
CA VAL A 9 8.28 -0.49 -6.53
C VAL A 9 9.31 -1.06 -5.57
N THR A 10 10.46 -0.41 -5.42
CA THR A 10 11.50 -0.81 -4.47
C THR A 10 11.01 -0.70 -3.04
N ILE A 11 10.33 0.40 -2.69
CA ILE A 11 9.75 0.60 -1.36
C ILE A 11 8.67 -0.44 -1.08
N HIS A 12 7.78 -0.72 -2.04
CA HIS A 12 6.77 -1.76 -1.90
C HIS A 12 7.40 -3.14 -1.67
N HIS A 13 8.46 -3.49 -2.41
CA HIS A 13 9.23 -4.71 -2.18
C HIS A 13 9.82 -4.76 -0.77
N MET A 14 10.42 -3.68 -0.29
CA MET A 14 10.98 -3.64 1.06
C MET A 14 9.90 -3.75 2.15
N ILE A 15 8.69 -3.21 1.93
CA ILE A 15 7.55 -3.40 2.84
C ILE A 15 7.09 -4.87 2.85
N CYS A 16 7.04 -5.52 1.69
CA CYS A 16 6.57 -6.90 1.56
C CYS A 16 7.59 -7.94 1.99
N TYR A 17 8.87 -7.77 1.68
CA TYR A 17 9.88 -8.82 1.83
C TYR A 17 11.06 -8.40 2.73
N GLY A 18 11.15 -7.11 3.10
CA GLY A 18 12.18 -6.61 3.98
C GLY A 18 11.97 -6.96 5.45
N SER A 19 12.94 -6.54 6.28
CA SER A 19 12.87 -6.77 7.72
C SER A 19 11.74 -5.97 8.37
N GLN A 20 11.16 -6.52 9.45
CA GLN A 20 10.10 -5.84 10.21
C GLN A 20 10.57 -4.49 10.79
N ARG A 21 11.87 -4.35 11.11
CA ARG A 21 12.46 -3.08 11.58
C ARG A 21 12.41 -1.99 10.52
N PHE A 22 12.63 -2.34 9.24
CA PHE A 22 12.54 -1.40 8.14
C PHE A 22 11.11 -0.90 7.97
N VAL A 23 10.13 -1.80 8.02
CA VAL A 23 8.70 -1.44 7.92
C VAL A 23 8.29 -0.55 9.10
N GLN A 24 8.68 -0.92 10.32
CA GLN A 24 8.42 -0.10 11.51
C GLN A 24 9.04 1.30 11.40
N TYR A 25 10.25 1.42 10.86
CA TYR A 25 10.90 2.72 10.63
C TYR A 25 10.15 3.56 9.60
N LEU A 26 9.77 2.98 8.46
CA LEU A 26 8.95 3.64 7.44
C LEU A 26 7.64 4.16 8.05
N VAL A 27 6.99 3.31 8.85
CA VAL A 27 5.70 3.61 9.47
C VAL A 27 5.83 4.63 10.60
N SER A 28 6.91 4.63 11.39
CA SER A 28 7.12 5.62 12.45
C SER A 28 7.51 7.00 11.91
N SER A 29 8.19 7.03 10.76
CA SER A 29 8.72 8.27 10.16
C SER A 29 7.66 9.14 9.45
N ASN A 30 6.38 8.73 9.46
CA ASN A 30 5.28 9.40 8.76
C ASN A 30 5.58 9.78 7.31
N THR A 31 6.33 8.93 6.61
CA THR A 31 6.67 9.10 5.20
C THR A 31 5.41 8.95 4.36
N ASN A 32 4.72 10.05 4.10
CA ASN A 32 3.67 10.13 3.08
C ASN A 32 4.34 10.44 1.75
N PHE A 33 4.21 9.55 0.76
CA PHE A 33 4.53 9.88 -0.62
C PHE A 33 3.57 10.97 -1.10
N GLN A 34 4.00 12.24 -1.09
CA GLN A 34 3.23 13.39 -1.58
C GLN A 34 3.23 13.45 -3.11
N LEU A 35 2.78 12.37 -3.75
CA LEU A 35 2.70 12.27 -5.20
C LEU A 35 1.28 12.52 -5.73
N SER A 36 0.34 13.00 -4.91
CA SER A 36 -1.05 13.26 -5.33
C SER A 36 -1.19 14.22 -6.51
N SER A 37 -0.22 15.11 -6.71
CA SER A 37 -0.19 16.07 -7.82
C SER A 37 0.96 15.80 -8.81
N PHE A 38 1.60 14.64 -8.72
CA PHE A 38 2.70 14.27 -9.61
C PHE A 38 2.23 14.24 -11.07
N LEU A 39 2.93 14.97 -11.93
CA LEU A 39 2.67 15.01 -13.37
C LEU A 39 4.01 15.18 -14.09
N ASP A 40 4.41 14.14 -14.81
CA ASP A 40 5.52 14.22 -15.73
C ASP A 40 5.05 14.73 -17.10
N LYS A 41 5.66 15.82 -17.57
CA LYS A 41 5.39 16.45 -18.87
C LYS A 41 6.53 16.22 -19.88
N SER A 42 7.51 15.38 -19.53
CA SER A 42 8.70 15.12 -20.36
C SER A 42 8.37 14.46 -21.71
N GLY A 43 7.22 13.77 -21.81
CA GLY A 43 6.69 13.19 -23.03
C GLY A 43 5.35 12.50 -22.83
N VAL A 44 4.76 11.98 -23.91
CA VAL A 44 3.45 11.30 -23.89
C VAL A 44 3.46 10.12 -22.91
N GLN A 45 4.55 9.33 -22.88
CA GLN A 45 4.69 8.23 -21.91
C GLN A 45 4.71 8.70 -20.46
N GLY A 46 5.42 9.79 -20.14
CA GLY A 46 5.43 10.34 -18.76
C GLY A 46 4.06 10.87 -18.34
N TYR A 47 3.35 11.50 -19.27
CA TYR A 47 2.00 11.99 -19.04
C TYR A 47 1.01 10.84 -18.77
N ASP A 48 1.06 9.78 -19.59
CA ASP A 48 0.22 8.59 -19.46
C ASP A 48 0.55 7.78 -18.19
N MET A 49 1.83 7.74 -17.78
CA MET A 49 2.29 7.03 -16.57
C MET A 49 1.98 7.79 -15.27
N SER A 50 1.76 9.10 -15.35
CA SER A 50 1.53 9.94 -14.17
C SER A 50 0.33 9.50 -13.33
N PRO A 51 -0.89 9.28 -13.88
CA PRO A 51 -2.02 8.72 -13.12
C PRO A 51 -1.68 7.41 -12.40
N PHE A 52 -0.93 6.51 -13.03
CA PHE A 52 -0.51 5.23 -12.44
C PHE A 52 0.44 5.44 -11.26
N ILE A 53 1.42 6.33 -11.41
CA ILE A 53 2.35 6.68 -10.32
C ILE A 53 1.59 7.26 -9.13
N ARG A 54 0.60 8.14 -9.37
CA ARG A 54 -0.24 8.71 -8.30
C ARG A 54 -1.05 7.65 -7.57
N ARG A 55 -1.74 6.78 -8.31
CA ARG A 55 -2.55 5.67 -7.76
C ARG A 55 -1.69 4.69 -6.98
N TYR A 56 -0.52 4.32 -7.52
CA TYR A 56 0.40 3.41 -6.85
C TYR A 56 1.00 4.01 -5.57
N ALA A 57 1.36 5.29 -5.59
CA ALA A 57 1.83 6.00 -4.39
C ALA A 57 0.76 6.03 -3.29
N LYS A 58 -0.51 6.28 -3.65
CA LYS A 58 -1.67 6.19 -2.72
C LYS A 58 -1.77 4.80 -2.12
N TYR A 59 -1.70 3.74 -2.94
CA TYR A 59 -1.70 2.36 -2.45
C TYR A 59 -0.56 2.05 -1.48
N VAL A 60 0.68 2.44 -1.81
CA VAL A 60 1.84 2.20 -0.94
C VAL A 60 1.73 2.96 0.39
N ASN A 61 1.18 4.18 0.38
CA ASN A 61 0.89 4.93 1.60
C ASN A 61 -0.15 4.21 2.46
N GLU A 62 -1.27 3.77 1.87
CA GLU A 62 -2.32 3.05 2.58
C GLU A 62 -1.80 1.73 3.18
N LYS A 63 -0.88 1.08 2.46
CA LYS A 63 -0.18 -0.11 2.94
C LYS A 63 0.64 0.16 4.20
N ALA A 64 1.36 1.28 4.24
CA ALA A 64 2.12 1.69 5.43
C ALA A 64 1.20 2.12 6.60
N ILE A 65 0.14 2.88 6.33
CA ILE A 65 -0.81 3.37 7.36
C ILE A 65 -1.51 2.21 8.04
N SER A 66 -1.98 1.23 7.28
CA SER A 66 -2.62 0.04 7.85
C SER A 66 -1.68 -0.77 8.74
N TYR A 67 -0.40 -0.88 8.34
CA TYR A 67 0.63 -1.48 9.17
C TYR A 67 0.83 -0.72 10.50
N ARG A 68 0.64 0.61 10.50
CA ARG A 68 0.62 1.44 11.72
C ARG A 68 -0.56 1.11 12.61
N ASN A 69 -1.75 1.07 12.02
CA ASN A 69 -3.01 1.00 12.76
C ASN A 69 -3.25 -0.39 13.37
N VAL A 70 -2.78 -1.44 12.69
CA VAL A 70 -3.11 -2.84 13.05
C VAL A 70 -1.87 -3.60 13.52
N ALA A 71 -0.68 -2.98 13.46
CA ALA A 71 0.62 -3.56 13.83
C ALA A 71 0.92 -4.92 13.18
N SER A 72 0.20 -5.25 12.11
CA SER A 72 0.19 -6.57 11.47
C SER A 72 0.07 -6.38 9.97
N ASP A 73 0.83 -7.16 9.21
CA ASP A 73 0.66 -7.23 7.76
C ASP A 73 -0.56 -8.08 7.42
N PHE A 74 -1.60 -7.47 6.86
CA PHE A 74 -2.77 -8.19 6.39
C PHE A 74 -2.47 -9.22 5.29
N PHE A 75 -1.36 -9.05 4.56
CA PHE A 75 -0.96 -9.97 3.51
C PHE A 75 -0.05 -11.10 4.02
N LYS A 76 0.51 -10.98 5.23
CA LYS A 76 1.31 -12.06 5.88
C LYS A 76 0.60 -12.76 7.04
N VAL A 77 -0.53 -12.25 7.52
CA VAL A 77 -1.31 -12.94 8.55
C VAL A 77 -1.82 -14.28 8.05
N LYS A 78 -1.68 -15.30 8.91
CA LYS A 78 -2.15 -16.65 8.64
C LYS A 78 -3.67 -16.60 8.41
N ARG A 79 -4.13 -17.02 7.23
CA ARG A 79 -5.57 -16.97 6.83
C ARG A 79 -6.34 -18.27 7.14
N ARG A 80 -5.63 -19.32 7.56
CA ARG A 80 -6.21 -20.66 7.74
C ARG A 80 -7.15 -20.73 8.95
N LYS A 81 -8.02 -21.74 8.91
CA LYS A 81 -9.08 -22.02 9.89
C LYS A 81 -8.54 -22.19 11.31
N GLU A 82 -7.33 -22.71 11.46
CA GLU A 82 -6.64 -22.82 12.75
C GLU A 82 -5.52 -21.78 12.88
N GLY A 83 -5.63 -20.94 13.93
CA GLY A 83 -4.67 -19.89 14.22
C GLY A 83 -4.73 -18.68 13.28
N GLY A 84 -5.86 -18.48 12.60
CA GLY A 84 -6.04 -17.34 11.72
C GLY A 84 -6.21 -16.05 12.53
N THR A 85 -5.24 -15.14 12.45
CA THR A 85 -5.20 -13.91 13.28
C THR A 85 -6.48 -13.08 13.14
N LEU A 86 -7.04 -13.01 11.93
CA LEU A 86 -8.29 -12.28 11.66
C LEU A 86 -9.55 -13.04 12.11
N ARG A 87 -9.54 -14.38 12.05
CA ARG A 87 -10.68 -15.22 12.46
C ARG A 87 -10.81 -15.35 13.98
N ASN A 88 -9.71 -15.22 14.69
CA ASN A 88 -9.63 -15.33 16.14
C ASN A 88 -9.43 -13.96 16.83
N MET A 89 -9.57 -12.86 16.10
CA MET A 89 -9.41 -11.52 16.65
C MET A 89 -10.59 -11.16 17.57
N ASN A 90 -10.33 -10.49 18.69
CA ASN A 90 -11.40 -9.95 19.53
C ASN A 90 -12.27 -8.96 18.75
N ILE A 91 -13.57 -8.93 19.04
CA ILE A 91 -14.59 -8.11 18.37
C ILE A 91 -14.19 -6.62 18.34
N GLU A 92 -13.68 -6.08 19.44
CA GLU A 92 -13.26 -4.67 19.52
C GLU A 92 -12.12 -4.33 18.55
N LYS A 93 -11.12 -5.21 18.43
CA LYS A 93 -10.03 -5.05 17.47
C LYS A 93 -10.52 -5.29 16.04
N LEU A 94 -11.47 -6.21 15.84
CA LEU A 94 -12.04 -6.49 14.54
C LEU A 94 -12.78 -5.27 13.97
N TYR A 95 -13.53 -4.54 14.81
CA TYR A 95 -14.25 -3.33 14.40
C TYR A 95 -13.33 -2.22 13.84
N THR A 96 -12.10 -2.08 14.34
CA THR A 96 -11.14 -1.09 13.82
C THR A 96 -10.31 -1.63 12.65
N THR A 97 -10.11 -2.94 12.61
CA THR A 97 -9.33 -3.66 11.61
C THR A 97 -10.04 -3.73 10.26
N ILE A 98 -11.35 -4.01 10.26
CA ILE A 98 -12.14 -4.18 9.03
C ILE A 98 -12.16 -2.91 8.16
N PRO A 99 -12.42 -1.69 8.68
CA PRO A 99 -12.36 -0.48 7.88
C PRO A 99 -10.98 -0.24 7.26
N SER A 100 -9.89 -0.45 8.01
CA SER A 100 -8.53 -0.28 7.47
C SER A 100 -8.22 -1.28 6.35
N LEU A 101 -8.70 -2.52 6.48
CA LEU A 101 -8.57 -3.52 5.42
C LEU A 101 -9.36 -3.14 4.17
N GLN A 102 -10.59 -2.62 4.35
CA GLN A 102 -11.42 -2.15 3.25
C GLN A 102 -10.74 -1.02 2.48
N THR A 103 -10.23 0.02 3.17
CA THR A 103 -9.52 1.14 2.53
C THR A 103 -8.29 0.67 1.73
N GLN A 104 -7.55 -0.32 2.22
CA GLN A 104 -6.45 -0.92 1.46
C GLN A 104 -6.90 -1.62 0.18
N ILE A 105 -8.01 -2.38 0.25
CA ILE A 105 -8.57 -3.09 -0.90
C ILE A 105 -9.10 -2.08 -1.92
N ASP A 106 -9.81 -1.05 -1.48
CA ASP A 106 -10.33 0.02 -2.33
C ASP A 106 -9.17 0.75 -3.03
N ALA A 107 -8.09 1.08 -2.31
CA ALA A 107 -6.91 1.70 -2.91
C ALA A 107 -6.18 0.80 -3.92
N LEU A 108 -6.25 -0.54 -3.75
CA LEU A 108 -5.72 -1.51 -4.69
C LEU A 108 -6.64 -1.69 -5.91
N ALA A 109 -7.96 -1.65 -5.72
CA ALA A 109 -8.94 -1.67 -6.80
C ALA A 109 -8.86 -0.39 -7.65
N ASP A 110 -8.72 0.78 -7.01
CA ASP A 110 -8.48 2.08 -7.66
C ASP A 110 -7.26 2.08 -8.60
N PHE A 111 -6.31 1.17 -8.39
CA PHE A 111 -5.14 1.04 -9.26
C PHE A 111 -5.50 0.56 -10.68
N GLU A 112 -6.74 0.08 -10.91
CA GLU A 112 -7.29 -0.40 -12.19
C GLU A 112 -6.52 0.15 -13.40
N VAL A 113 -5.72 -0.75 -14.00
CA VAL A 113 -5.09 -0.51 -15.27
C VAL A 113 -6.18 -0.68 -16.30
N GLU A 114 -6.78 0.43 -16.75
CA GLU A 114 -7.60 0.43 -17.95
C GLU A 114 -6.77 -0.23 -19.05
N GLN A 115 -7.05 -1.50 -19.34
CA GLN A 115 -6.66 -2.11 -20.60
C GLN A 115 -7.52 -1.44 -21.64
N ARG A 116 -6.99 -0.37 -22.22
CA ARG A 116 -7.52 0.20 -23.44
C ARG A 116 -7.25 -0.83 -24.55
N ILE A 117 -8.19 -1.77 -24.69
CA ILE A 117 -8.30 -2.67 -25.85
C ILE A 117 -8.78 -1.84 -27.04
#